data_AF-A0A420E164-F1
#
_entry.id   AF-A0A420E164-F1
#
_cell.length_a   1.000
_cell.length_b   1.000
_cell.length_c   1.000
_cell.angle_alpha   90.00
_cell.angle_beta   90.00
_cell.angle_gamma   90.00
#
_symmetry.space_group_name_H-M   'P 1'
#
loop_
_entity.id
_entity.type
_entity.pdbx_description
1 polymer ?
#
loop_
_entity_poly.entity_id
_entity_poly.type
_entity_poly.pdbx_seq_one_letter_code
_entity_poly.pdbx_strand_id
1 'polypeptide(L)'
;MKKIIYFLPFLLFIVSCSVKQKPIFLKVDDIKLLSATTDTIRVGANAYFKNPNDIGGKIATDEIKVLVNQVQVAQVSSEEFKVPARKEFSIPLKVVIPAKRVFENNKNGVLGGILSSLLNQSLKVQFKGDLKYKVLGFSHVYPIDQIEDVKIKL
;
A
#
# COMPACT_ATOMS: atom_id res chain seq x y z
N MET A 1 -35.57 -33.92 27.11
CA MET A 1 -34.27 -33.70 26.41
C MET A 1 -34.36 -34.01 24.90
N LYS A 2 -35.40 -33.55 24.17
CA LYS A 2 -35.53 -33.77 22.71
C LYS A 2 -35.39 -32.49 21.87
N LYS A 3 -35.40 -31.31 22.50
CA LYS A 3 -35.36 -30.01 21.80
C LYS A 3 -33.95 -29.57 21.34
N ILE A 4 -32.90 -30.18 21.87
CA ILE A 4 -31.49 -29.86 21.52
C ILE A 4 -31.11 -30.40 20.13
N ILE A 5 -31.72 -31.52 19.70
CA ILE A 5 -31.45 -32.13 18.39
C ILE A 5 -31.85 -31.20 17.22
N TYR A 6 -32.86 -30.35 17.41
CA TYR A 6 -33.28 -29.38 16.38
C TYR A 6 -32.29 -28.22 16.19
N PHE A 7 -31.41 -27.93 17.15
CA PHE A 7 -30.38 -26.89 17.04
C PHE A 7 -29.06 -27.40 16.43
N LEU A 8 -28.86 -28.72 16.37
CA LEU A 8 -27.67 -29.34 15.80
C LEU A 8 -27.46 -29.04 14.29
N PRO A 9 -28.49 -29.05 13.41
CA PRO A 9 -28.30 -28.65 12.02
C PRO A 9 -27.96 -27.15 11.89
N PHE A 10 -28.46 -26.29 12.78
CA PHE A 10 -28.14 -24.85 12.77
C PHE A 10 -26.68 -24.58 13.19
N LEU A 11 -26.13 -25.40 14.08
CA LEU A 11 -24.74 -25.30 14.55
C LEU A 11 -23.71 -25.74 13.48
N LEU A 12 -24.11 -26.56 12.51
CA LEU A 12 -23.23 -26.99 11.40
C LEU A 12 -23.05 -25.92 10.32
N PHE A 13 -23.94 -24.93 10.21
CA PHE A 13 -23.82 -23.85 9.23
C PHE A 13 -22.84 -22.75 9.65
N ILE A 14 -22.52 -22.60 10.94
CA ILE A 14 -21.67 -21.51 11.44
C ILE A 14 -20.16 -21.78 11.33
N VAL A 15 -19.74 -23.02 11.03
CA VAL A 15 -18.32 -23.43 10.97
C VAL A 15 -17.68 -23.34 9.58
N SER A 16 -18.42 -22.92 8.54
CA SER A 16 -17.83 -22.75 7.19
C SER A 16 -17.04 -21.45 7.02
N CYS A 17 -17.16 -20.51 7.96
CA CYS A 17 -16.47 -19.22 7.88
C CYS A 17 -14.99 -19.40 8.21
N SER A 18 -14.15 -19.42 7.18
CA SER A 18 -12.73 -19.74 7.30
C SER A 18 -11.86 -18.49 7.10
N VAL A 19 -11.07 -18.16 8.12
CA VAL A 19 -10.03 -17.12 8.08
C VAL A 19 -8.68 -17.79 7.93
N LYS A 20 -8.36 -18.26 6.73
CA LYS A 20 -7.17 -19.11 6.53
C LYS A 20 -6.10 -18.45 5.67
N GLN A 21 -6.43 -17.40 4.93
CA GLN A 21 -5.56 -16.94 3.86
C GLN A 21 -5.27 -15.45 4.00
N LYS A 22 -4.02 -15.06 3.83
CA LYS A 22 -3.62 -13.66 3.85
C LYS A 22 -4.14 -12.98 2.56
N PRO A 23 -4.63 -11.71 2.56
CA PRO A 23 -4.85 -10.95 1.34
C PRO A 23 -3.68 -11.05 0.36
N ILE A 24 -3.98 -11.19 -0.92
CA ILE A 24 -3.02 -11.37 -2.02
C ILE A 24 -2.69 -9.99 -2.59
N PHE A 25 -1.41 -9.63 -2.60
CA PHE A 25 -0.94 -8.42 -3.28
C PHE A 25 -1.05 -8.61 -4.80
N LEU A 26 -1.64 -7.64 -5.48
CA LEU A 26 -1.83 -7.67 -6.93
C LEU A 26 -0.80 -6.79 -7.63
N LYS A 27 -0.79 -5.49 -7.31
CA LYS A 27 0.08 -4.48 -7.94
C LYS A 27 0.01 -3.15 -7.21
N VAL A 28 0.91 -2.23 -7.55
CA VAL A 28 0.72 -0.79 -7.32
C VAL A 28 0.39 -0.16 -8.68
N ASP A 29 -0.66 0.67 -8.74
CA ASP A 29 -1.11 1.32 -9.98
C ASP A 29 -1.75 2.69 -9.64
N ASP A 30 -2.38 3.35 -10.61
CA ASP A 30 -3.02 4.67 -10.48
C ASP A 30 -2.06 5.75 -9.96
N ILE A 31 -0.80 5.67 -10.37
CA ILE A 31 0.19 6.64 -9.93
C ILE A 31 -0.06 7.97 -10.64
N LYS A 32 -0.27 9.02 -9.85
CA LYS A 32 -0.60 10.36 -10.32
C LYS A 32 0.13 11.43 -9.53
N LEU A 33 0.54 12.47 -10.24
CA LEU A 33 0.94 13.73 -9.62
C LEU A 33 -0.32 14.40 -9.06
N LEU A 34 -0.39 14.55 -7.74
CA LEU A 34 -1.49 15.23 -7.07
C LEU A 34 -1.27 16.74 -7.09
N SER A 35 -0.03 17.18 -6.84
CA SER A 35 0.40 18.57 -7.00
C SER A 35 1.92 18.67 -7.02
N ALA A 36 2.43 19.73 -7.65
CA ALA A 36 3.83 20.12 -7.58
C ALA A 36 3.89 21.61 -7.26
N THR A 37 4.54 21.95 -6.15
CA THR A 37 4.89 23.31 -5.76
C THR A 37 6.40 23.42 -5.58
N THR A 38 6.90 24.65 -5.45
CA THR A 38 8.32 24.94 -5.22
C THR A 38 8.88 24.24 -3.97
N ASP A 39 8.04 23.98 -2.97
CA ASP A 39 8.45 23.40 -1.70
C ASP A 39 8.04 21.92 -1.54
N THR A 40 7.03 21.45 -2.26
CA THR A 40 6.49 20.09 -2.09
C THR A 40 6.00 19.48 -3.39
N ILE A 41 6.31 18.22 -3.61
CA ILE A 41 5.74 17.38 -4.66
C ILE A 41 4.85 16.34 -3.98
N ARG A 42 3.59 16.25 -4.38
CA ARG A 42 2.63 15.26 -3.88
C ARG A 42 2.35 14.23 -4.97
N VAL A 43 2.62 12.97 -4.66
CA VAL A 43 2.36 11.83 -5.55
C VAL A 43 1.36 10.91 -4.84
N GLY A 44 0.35 10.45 -5.58
CA GLY A 44 -0.60 9.46 -5.12
C GLY A 44 -0.47 8.19 -5.95
N ALA A 45 -0.65 7.04 -5.33
CA ALA A 45 -0.74 5.73 -5.97
C ALA A 45 -1.80 4.88 -5.24
N ASN A 46 -2.21 3.78 -5.83
CA ASN A 46 -3.08 2.78 -5.21
C ASN A 46 -2.38 1.42 -5.19
N ALA A 47 -2.26 0.80 -4.01
CA ALA A 47 -1.85 -0.59 -3.90
C ALA A 47 -3.09 -1.49 -3.91
N TYR A 48 -3.14 -2.44 -4.85
CA TYR A 48 -4.27 -3.34 -5.06
C TYR A 48 -4.02 -4.68 -4.41
N PHE A 49 -5.06 -5.18 -3.75
CA PHE A 49 -5.07 -6.47 -3.06
C PHE A 49 -6.36 -7.21 -3.34
N LYS A 50 -6.33 -8.53 -3.20
CA LYS A 50 -7.51 -9.41 -3.20
C LYS A 50 -7.62 -10.10 -1.85
N ASN A 51 -8.74 -9.94 -1.15
CA ASN A 51 -9.01 -10.73 0.04
C ASN A 51 -9.69 -12.05 -0.36
N PRO A 52 -9.03 -13.21 -0.26
CA PRO A 52 -9.65 -14.50 -0.57
C PRO A 52 -10.59 -15.00 0.54
N ASN A 53 -10.58 -14.39 1.73
CA ASN A 53 -11.37 -14.87 2.85
C ASN A 53 -12.83 -14.45 2.76
N ASP A 54 -13.66 -15.25 3.42
CA ASP A 54 -15.10 -15.07 3.55
C ASP A 54 -15.48 -13.97 4.54
N ILE A 55 -14.49 -13.49 5.29
CA ILE A 55 -14.63 -12.36 6.20
C ILE A 55 -13.76 -11.19 5.79
N GLY A 56 -14.25 -10.00 6.13
CA GLY A 56 -13.45 -8.78 6.09
C GLY A 56 -12.46 -8.73 7.24
N GLY A 57 -11.57 -7.75 7.20
CA GLY A 57 -10.59 -7.52 8.26
C GLY A 57 -10.15 -6.07 8.28
N LYS A 58 -9.00 -5.83 8.89
CA LYS A 58 -8.40 -4.50 8.89
C LYS A 58 -6.92 -4.60 8.56
N ILE A 59 -6.44 -3.66 7.76
CA ILE A 59 -5.01 -3.49 7.48
C ILE A 59 -4.58 -2.20 8.13
N ALA A 60 -3.54 -2.28 8.95
CA ALA A 60 -2.76 -1.12 9.35
C ALA A 60 -1.43 -1.19 8.60
N THR A 61 -0.94 -0.04 8.16
CA THR A 61 0.37 0.04 7.52
C THR A 61 1.35 0.61 8.54
N ASP A 62 2.45 -0.08 8.81
CA ASP A 62 3.58 0.55 9.50
C ASP A 62 4.48 1.18 8.45
N GLU A 63 4.84 2.45 8.70
CA GLU A 63 5.97 3.17 8.11
C GLU A 63 6.50 2.66 6.76
N ILE A 64 5.70 2.79 5.69
CA ILE A 64 6.14 2.49 4.33
C ILE A 64 7.11 3.59 3.91
N LYS A 65 8.37 3.23 3.66
CA LYS A 65 9.37 4.14 3.10
C LYS A 65 9.09 4.30 1.62
N VAL A 66 9.13 5.54 1.16
CA VAL A 66 9.03 5.87 -0.26
C VAL A 66 10.37 6.40 -0.71
N LEU A 67 10.96 5.71 -1.68
CA LEU A 67 12.21 6.10 -2.30
C LEU A 67 11.94 6.58 -3.72
N VAL A 68 12.63 7.64 -4.12
CA VAL A 68 12.61 8.17 -5.48
C VAL A 68 14.02 8.10 -6.00
N ASN A 69 14.22 7.39 -7.13
CA ASN A 69 15.54 7.11 -7.68
C ASN A 69 16.54 6.63 -6.59
N GLN A 70 16.10 5.68 -5.75
CA GLN A 70 16.86 5.09 -4.63
C GLN A 70 17.12 6.02 -3.43
N VAL A 71 16.65 7.26 -3.46
CA VAL A 71 16.75 8.20 -2.33
C VAL A 71 15.47 8.15 -1.52
N GLN A 72 15.56 7.87 -0.22
CA GLN A 72 14.39 7.92 0.67
C GLN A 72 13.91 9.37 0.80
N VAL A 73 12.71 9.64 0.30
CA VAL A 73 12.14 10.99 0.25
C VAL A 73 10.98 11.19 1.22
N ALA A 74 10.32 10.10 1.62
CA ALA A 74 9.19 10.14 2.54
C ALA A 74 9.00 8.82 3.29
N GLN A 75 8.19 8.89 4.34
CA GLN A 75 7.73 7.76 5.15
C GLN A 75 6.23 7.95 5.34
N VAL A 76 5.45 6.93 5.01
CA VAL A 76 3.98 6.99 5.03
C VAL A 76 3.47 5.97 6.03
N SER A 77 2.75 6.45 7.04
CA SER A 77 1.89 5.65 7.92
C SER A 77 0.42 5.96 7.58
N SER A 78 -0.39 4.93 7.35
CA SER A 78 -1.83 5.06 7.15
C SER A 78 -2.61 4.65 8.39
N GLU A 79 -3.76 5.30 8.56
CA GLU A 79 -4.83 4.85 9.44
C GLU A 79 -5.35 3.46 9.04
N GLU A 80 -6.02 2.80 9.99
CA GLU A 80 -6.55 1.45 9.86
C GLU A 80 -7.61 1.36 8.73
N PHE A 81 -7.33 0.57 7.70
CA PHE A 81 -8.17 0.42 6.50
C PHE A 81 -9.07 -0.82 6.60
N LYS A 82 -10.37 -0.67 6.32
CA LYS A 82 -11.31 -1.79 6.29
C LYS A 82 -11.13 -2.64 5.03
N VAL A 83 -10.87 -3.93 5.22
CA VAL A 83 -10.73 -4.91 4.14
C VAL A 83 -12.08 -5.60 3.89
N PRO A 84 -12.66 -5.53 2.68
CA PRO A 84 -13.88 -6.24 2.34
C PRO A 84 -13.65 -7.76 2.21
N ALA A 85 -14.69 -8.57 2.48
CA ALA A 85 -14.67 -10.02 2.25
C ALA A 85 -14.72 -10.36 0.76
N ARG A 86 -14.01 -11.41 0.33
CA ARG A 86 -13.99 -11.98 -1.05
C ARG A 86 -13.89 -10.94 -2.18
N LYS A 87 -13.21 -9.82 -1.95
CA LYS A 87 -13.20 -8.70 -2.89
C LYS A 87 -11.80 -8.14 -3.09
N GLU A 88 -11.60 -7.57 -4.26
CA GLU A 88 -10.48 -6.69 -4.54
C GLU A 88 -10.71 -5.33 -3.88
N PHE A 89 -9.63 -4.76 -3.37
CA PHE A 89 -9.63 -3.45 -2.73
C PHE A 89 -8.30 -2.76 -2.98
N SER A 90 -8.32 -1.43 -2.88
CA SER A 90 -7.12 -0.61 -3.01
C SER A 90 -6.85 0.17 -1.73
N ILE A 91 -5.57 0.32 -1.42
CA ILE A 91 -5.06 1.17 -0.34
C ILE A 91 -4.41 2.39 -0.99
N PRO A 92 -4.90 3.62 -0.73
CA PRO A 92 -4.31 4.82 -1.30
C PRO A 92 -2.97 5.14 -0.61
N LEU A 93 -1.90 5.14 -1.39
CA LEU A 93 -0.55 5.53 -0.98
C LEU A 93 -0.34 7.00 -1.36
N LYS A 94 -0.46 7.91 -0.39
CA LYS A 94 -0.22 9.35 -0.61
C LYS A 94 1.13 9.73 -0.03
N VAL A 95 1.97 10.35 -0.85
CA VAL A 95 3.34 10.69 -0.50
C VAL A 95 3.52 12.20 -0.64
N VAL A 96 4.01 12.83 0.41
CA VAL A 96 4.43 14.24 0.39
C VAL A 96 5.94 14.27 0.40
N ILE A 97 6.51 14.73 -0.70
CA ILE A 97 7.95 14.79 -0.92
C ILE A 97 8.37 16.25 -0.79
N PRO A 98 9.21 16.63 0.19
CA PRO A 98 9.79 17.97 0.23
C PRO A 98 10.64 18.19 -1.02
N ALA A 99 10.35 19.23 -1.80
CA ALA A 99 11.10 19.58 -3.00
C ALA A 99 12.58 19.78 -2.67
N LYS A 100 12.90 20.38 -1.51
CA LYS A 100 14.30 20.49 -1.03
C LYS A 100 15.00 19.14 -0.90
N ARG A 101 14.35 18.07 -0.43
CA ARG A 101 14.96 16.72 -0.35
C ARG A 101 15.26 16.13 -1.74
N VAL A 102 14.53 16.59 -2.76
CA VAL A 102 14.69 16.20 -4.17
C VAL A 102 15.77 17.05 -4.86
N PHE A 103 15.88 18.32 -4.48
CA PHE A 103 16.74 19.32 -5.12
C PHE A 103 17.96 19.75 -4.29
N GLU A 104 18.18 19.17 -3.10
CA GLU A 104 19.32 19.51 -2.23
C GLU A 104 20.64 19.01 -2.83
N ASN A 105 21.52 19.99 -3.03
CA ASN A 105 22.81 19.87 -3.70
C ASN A 105 23.81 19.01 -2.91
N ASN A 106 23.86 17.71 -3.17
CA ASN A 106 25.10 16.96 -2.97
C ASN A 106 25.92 17.05 -4.27
N LYS A 107 27.05 17.77 -4.18
CA LYS A 107 27.95 18.16 -5.26
C LYS A 107 28.47 17.02 -6.17
N ASN A 108 28.17 15.75 -5.88
CA ASN A 108 28.72 14.60 -6.58
C ASN A 108 27.63 13.57 -7.00
N GLY A 109 26.82 13.88 -8.02
CA GLY A 109 26.24 12.84 -8.89
C GLY A 109 24.73 12.53 -8.79
N VAL A 110 23.97 13.08 -7.82
CA VAL A 110 22.54 12.72 -7.63
C VAL A 110 21.58 13.60 -8.46
N LEU A 111 21.98 14.85 -8.78
CA LEU A 111 21.16 15.81 -9.52
C LEU A 111 20.92 15.41 -10.99
N GLY A 112 21.89 14.72 -11.62
CA GLY A 112 21.78 14.29 -13.01
C GLY A 112 20.66 13.27 -13.24
N GLY A 113 20.38 12.40 -12.27
CA GLY A 113 19.37 11.34 -12.38
C GLY A 113 17.93 11.83 -12.16
N ILE A 114 17.72 12.85 -11.33
CA ILE A 114 16.38 13.35 -10.99
C ILE A 114 15.92 14.45 -11.95
N LEU A 115 16.81 15.35 -12.38
CA LEU A 115 16.48 16.34 -13.43
C LEU A 115 16.25 15.66 -14.78
N SER A 116 17.08 14.68 -15.15
CA SER A 116 16.85 13.89 -16.36
C SER A 116 15.56 13.07 -16.29
N SER A 117 15.16 12.58 -15.12
CA SER A 117 13.85 11.95 -14.90
C SER A 117 12.68 12.91 -15.13
N LEU A 118 12.79 14.18 -14.70
CA LEU A 118 11.78 15.22 -15.01
C LEU A 118 11.75 15.57 -16.51
N LEU A 119 12.92 15.72 -17.14
CA LEU A 119 13.05 15.97 -18.59
C LEU A 119 12.54 14.80 -19.44
N ASN A 120 12.82 13.57 -19.00
CA ASN A 120 12.33 12.33 -19.59
C ASN A 120 10.93 11.94 -19.09
N GLN A 121 10.26 12.83 -18.35
CA GLN A 121 8.90 12.65 -17.86
C GLN A 121 8.69 11.31 -17.13
N SER A 122 9.67 10.78 -16.41
CA SER A 122 9.59 9.50 -15.71
C SER A 122 10.38 9.48 -14.40
N LEU A 123 9.73 9.11 -13.30
CA LEU A 123 10.30 9.05 -11.95
C LEU A 123 10.22 7.60 -11.45
N LYS A 124 11.35 7.00 -11.03
CA LYS A 124 11.30 5.66 -10.41
C LYS A 124 10.89 5.81 -8.95
N VAL A 125 9.73 5.27 -8.58
CA VAL A 125 9.22 5.29 -7.21
C VAL A 125 9.27 3.87 -6.64
N GLN A 126 9.93 3.71 -5.51
CA GLN A 126 10.00 2.46 -4.77
C GLN A 126 9.23 2.59 -3.47
N PHE A 127 8.29 1.68 -3.24
CA PHE A 127 7.61 1.50 -1.97
C PHE A 127 8.27 0.35 -1.23
N LYS A 128 8.84 0.63 -0.05
CA LYS A 128 9.56 -0.34 0.76
C LYS A 128 9.13 -0.29 2.22
N GLY A 129 8.64 -1.39 2.77
CA GLY A 129 8.23 -1.45 4.17
C GLY A 129 7.34 -2.65 4.47
N ASP A 130 6.72 -2.66 5.65
CA ASP A 130 5.94 -3.80 6.14
C ASP A 130 4.46 -3.43 6.35
N LEU A 131 3.53 -4.11 5.67
CA LEU A 131 2.11 -4.01 6.01
C LEU A 131 1.74 -5.03 7.07
N LYS A 132 0.95 -4.62 8.07
CA LYS A 132 0.44 -5.51 9.11
C LYS A 132 -1.07 -5.72 8.93
N TYR A 133 -1.43 -6.93 8.52
CA TYR A 133 -2.83 -7.36 8.51
C TYR A 133 -3.23 -7.90 9.89
N LYS A 134 -4.44 -7.56 10.34
CA LYS A 134 -5.01 -8.08 11.57
C LYS A 134 -6.49 -8.42 11.38
N VAL A 135 -6.86 -9.64 11.75
CA VAL A 135 -8.25 -10.11 11.73
C VAL A 135 -8.44 -11.19 12.79
N LEU A 136 -9.45 -11.06 13.66
CA LEU A 136 -9.87 -12.09 14.64
C LEU A 136 -8.72 -12.88 15.30
N GLY A 137 -7.78 -12.20 15.96
CA GLY A 137 -6.65 -12.83 16.67
C GLY A 137 -5.47 -13.29 15.79
N PHE A 138 -5.62 -13.26 14.47
CA PHE A 138 -4.53 -13.48 13.52
C PHE A 138 -3.85 -12.17 13.12
N SER A 139 -2.53 -12.20 12.98
CA SER A 139 -1.75 -11.12 12.38
C SER A 139 -0.71 -11.66 11.41
N HIS A 140 -0.52 -10.95 10.29
CA HIS A 140 0.50 -11.27 9.30
C HIS A 140 1.22 -10.00 8.83
N VAL A 141 2.52 -10.14 8.58
CA VAL A 141 3.37 -9.09 8.03
C VAL A 141 3.58 -9.34 6.53
N TYR A 142 3.51 -8.27 5.74
CA TYR A 142 3.80 -8.28 4.31
C TYR A 142 4.95 -7.35 4.01
N PRO A 143 6.14 -7.89 3.69
CA PRO A 143 7.18 -7.06 3.14
C PRO A 143 6.74 -6.60 1.75
N ILE A 144 6.77 -5.30 1.54
CA ILE A 144 6.62 -4.65 0.24
C ILE A 144 8.00 -4.13 -0.16
N ASP A 145 8.43 -4.49 -1.36
CA ASP A 145 9.59 -3.91 -2.02
C ASP A 145 9.29 -3.80 -3.52
N GLN A 146 8.49 -2.80 -3.89
CA GLN A 146 7.96 -2.65 -5.24
C GLN A 146 8.47 -1.35 -5.87
N ILE A 147 9.05 -1.46 -7.06
CA ILE A 147 9.57 -0.34 -7.86
C ILE A 147 8.63 -0.15 -9.05
N GLU A 148 8.19 1.08 -9.27
CA GLU A 148 7.33 1.45 -10.39
C GLU A 148 7.85 2.72 -11.07
N ASP A 149 7.74 2.75 -12.40
CA ASP A 149 8.12 3.91 -13.22
C ASP A 149 6.91 4.83 -13.43
N VAL A 150 6.97 6.03 -12.85
CA VAL A 150 5.87 7.00 -12.86
C VAL A 150 6.10 8.04 -13.94
N LYS A 151 5.23 8.09 -14.95
CA LYS A 151 5.33 9.13 -15.96
C LYS A 151 4.80 10.47 -15.44
N ILE A 152 5.64 11.50 -15.45
CA ILE A 152 5.28 12.88 -15.14
C ILE A 152 4.87 13.57 -16.43
N LYS A 153 3.57 13.67 -16.71
CA LYS A 153 3.08 14.64 -17.70
C LYS A 153 3.02 16.01 -17.03
N LEU A 154 3.92 16.89 -17.44
CA LEU A 154 3.85 18.33 -17.16
C LEU A 154 2.80 18.98 -18.07
#